data_AF-A0A1V6N879-F1
#
_entry.id   AF-A0A1V6N879-F1
#
_cell.length_a   1.000
_cell.length_b   1.000
_cell.length_c   1.000
_cell.angle_alpha   90.00
_cell.angle_beta   90.00
_cell.angle_gamma   90.00
#
_symmetry.space_group_name_H-M   'P 1'
#
loop_
_entity.id
_entity.type
_entity.pdbx_description
1 polymer ?
#
loop_
_entity_poly.entity_id
_entity_poly.type
_entity_poly.pdbx_seq_one_letter_code
_entity_poly.pdbx_strand_id
1 'polypeptide(L)'
;MDRPRRAAAAKPQGHYAPTSQKRKASDTGSGSARKKGKKPAQPQVDGMGLPIPVPAPADAAVPIPVIQPTPLDPAALALDLNKSYEGEIPPPTRPKRQTRWQQPAANPIMRLQHTPKGWNDQEPDLDPDDLDAQIARCRERISDNIMTRTFESRLRELLQEQKSRAAMMALQPAGLSWPVVQRLDTLQGTLEWLQKGNDEYELVANVTNIMAAYRAGQLRWNPGLVTYWSRGAQLCNPRPFRWDEFKIINAQYAGHTGFWVEGLDGPGPGAQRAEWVATPYPGKWQCTTFMNISIQLPESTIVPTGAFKPAPGQTSMPNSLVFVDDTGADIMQINKSDMRDLMSNNRDPNGIDPPFPPLIGTLPMLMANGASEHFICRQFEVNMYDLVNQEFFSPLWHPVQVLVYDDTFTKAQGRLNGPWPRHRLYSASAPDGTSYTYFGDVHSSLLSVPYVGPAQIPARLPDLPLHRVPGAKTAGGKAAGGKAAGGKAAGGKAAGGQVAGGQAAGGQVAGGQAAGGQVAGGQAAGGQVAGGQAAGGKAVP
;
A
#
# COMPACT_ATOMS: atom_id res chain seq x y z
N MET A 1 -65.24 6.40 26.45
CA MET A 1 -64.63 6.86 25.18
C MET A 1 -63.26 6.22 25.07
N ASP A 2 -63.20 5.11 24.33
CA ASP A 2 -61.98 4.38 23.99
C ASP A 2 -61.20 5.08 22.87
N ARG A 3 -59.88 5.22 23.02
CA ARG A 3 -58.93 5.33 21.90
C ARG A 3 -57.58 4.66 22.25
N PRO A 4 -56.86 4.11 21.26
CA PRO A 4 -56.12 2.86 21.42
C PRO A 4 -54.60 3.01 21.63
N ARG A 5 -54.00 1.95 22.17
CA ARG A 5 -52.55 1.70 22.32
C ARG A 5 -51.85 1.74 20.95
N ARG A 6 -50.74 2.48 20.86
CA ARG A 6 -49.78 2.39 19.74
C ARG A 6 -48.62 1.49 20.14
N ALA A 7 -48.34 0.51 19.28
CA ALA A 7 -47.32 -0.51 19.43
C ALA A 7 -45.90 0.08 19.53
N ALA A 8 -45.08 -0.51 20.40
CA ALA A 8 -43.66 -0.23 20.50
C ALA A 8 -42.93 -0.84 19.29
N ALA A 9 -42.18 -0.02 18.56
CA ALA A 9 -41.26 -0.47 17.53
C ALA A 9 -40.08 -1.21 18.18
N ALA A 10 -39.80 -2.42 17.69
CA ALA A 10 -38.64 -3.22 18.07
C ALA A 10 -37.34 -2.52 17.58
N LYS A 11 -36.36 -2.42 18.49
CA LYS A 11 -34.99 -2.00 18.16
C LYS A 11 -34.20 -3.19 17.60
N PRO A 12 -33.38 -3.02 16.55
CA PRO A 12 -32.51 -4.08 16.06
C PRO A 12 -31.35 -4.36 17.04
N GLN A 13 -31.02 -5.64 17.22
CA GLN A 13 -29.95 -6.13 18.11
C GLN A 13 -28.56 -5.73 17.59
N GLY A 14 -27.93 -4.77 18.28
CA GLY A 14 -26.49 -4.59 18.26
C GLY A 14 -25.84 -5.45 19.35
N HIS A 15 -25.01 -6.40 18.95
CA HIS A 15 -24.29 -7.32 19.84
C HIS A 15 -22.99 -6.70 20.35
N TYR A 16 -22.96 -6.12 21.55
CA TYR A 16 -21.76 -6.07 22.40
C TYR A 16 -22.16 -5.77 23.86
N ALA A 17 -22.15 -6.78 24.72
CA ALA A 17 -22.05 -6.61 26.17
C ALA A 17 -21.39 -7.86 26.79
N PRO A 18 -20.24 -7.74 27.48
CA PRO A 18 -19.61 -8.88 28.15
C PRO A 18 -20.23 -9.10 29.54
N THR A 19 -20.83 -10.26 29.76
CA THR A 19 -21.24 -10.71 31.11
C THR A 19 -20.06 -11.30 31.87
N SER A 20 -19.70 -10.65 32.98
CA SER A 20 -18.75 -11.10 33.98
C SER A 20 -19.30 -12.32 34.76
N GLN A 21 -18.47 -13.36 34.93
CA GLN A 21 -18.70 -14.38 35.96
C GLN A 21 -17.52 -14.46 36.93
N LYS A 22 -17.83 -14.24 38.21
CA LYS A 22 -16.98 -14.48 39.39
C LYS A 22 -16.90 -15.98 39.70
N ARG A 23 -15.73 -16.49 40.05
CA ARG A 23 -15.51 -17.68 40.91
C ARG A 23 -14.31 -17.40 41.82
N LYS A 24 -14.53 -17.06 43.10
CA LYS A 24 -14.52 -17.90 44.32
C LYS A 24 -13.17 -18.61 44.59
N ALA A 25 -12.56 -18.20 45.70
CA ALA A 25 -11.37 -18.75 46.33
C ALA A 25 -11.68 -20.01 47.15
N SER A 26 -10.69 -20.89 47.28
CA SER A 26 -10.54 -21.83 48.41
C SER A 26 -9.07 -22.16 48.61
N ASP A 27 -8.65 -22.08 49.86
CA ASP A 27 -7.29 -22.16 50.39
C ASP A 27 -7.04 -23.53 51.07
N THR A 28 -5.77 -23.78 51.45
CA THR A 28 -5.22 -24.88 52.30
C THR A 28 -4.94 -26.25 51.64
N GLY A 29 -3.81 -26.94 51.83
CA GLY A 29 -2.58 -26.71 52.59
C GLY A 29 -1.64 -27.95 52.57
N SER A 30 -0.48 -27.83 53.22
CA SER A 30 0.64 -28.79 53.44
C SER A 30 1.78 -28.74 52.41
N GLY A 31 3.06 -28.79 52.77
CA GLY A 31 3.75 -28.83 54.04
C GLY A 31 5.24 -28.52 53.82
N SER A 32 5.89 -27.93 54.84
CA SER A 32 7.27 -27.44 54.82
C SER A 32 8.31 -28.56 54.99
N ALA A 33 9.37 -28.54 54.17
CA ALA A 33 10.67 -29.13 54.53
C ALA A 33 11.82 -28.25 54.02
N ARG A 34 12.57 -27.69 54.97
CA ARG A 34 13.65 -26.72 54.80
C ARG A 34 14.97 -27.48 54.58
N LYS A 35 15.63 -27.30 53.42
CA LYS A 35 17.07 -27.62 53.23
C LYS A 35 17.81 -26.37 52.73
N LYS A 36 18.76 -25.91 53.54
CA LYS A 36 19.70 -24.82 53.24
C LYS A 36 20.68 -25.27 52.15
N GLY A 37 20.98 -24.37 51.21
CA GLY A 37 22.34 -24.19 50.70
C GLY A 37 22.63 -24.61 49.25
N LYS A 38 22.23 -23.76 48.30
CA LYS A 38 23.08 -23.36 47.16
C LYS A 38 22.47 -22.08 46.57
N LYS A 39 23.21 -20.97 46.62
CA LYS A 39 22.82 -19.73 45.93
C LYS A 39 22.77 -20.05 44.43
N PRO A 40 21.66 -19.80 43.72
CA PRO A 40 21.69 -19.80 42.26
C PRO A 40 22.58 -18.65 41.80
N ALA A 41 23.44 -18.90 40.82
CA ALA A 41 24.22 -17.86 40.17
C ALA A 41 23.25 -16.80 39.62
N GLN A 42 23.52 -15.52 39.90
CA GLN A 42 22.74 -14.43 39.34
C GLN A 42 22.86 -14.46 37.81
N PRO A 43 21.75 -14.29 37.06
CA PRO A 43 21.81 -14.18 35.62
C PRO A 43 22.66 -12.95 35.26
N GLN A 44 23.58 -13.13 34.31
CA GLN A 44 24.39 -12.04 33.81
C GLN A 44 23.47 -11.12 33.01
N VAL A 45 23.25 -9.92 33.54
CA VAL A 45 22.41 -8.89 32.94
C VAL A 45 23.29 -7.83 32.31
N ASP A 46 22.82 -7.23 31.21
CA ASP A 46 23.51 -6.09 30.61
C ASP A 46 23.38 -4.82 31.46
N GLY A 47 23.99 -3.71 31.02
CA GLY A 47 23.94 -2.41 31.72
C GLY A 47 22.55 -1.79 31.89
N MET A 48 21.49 -2.43 31.35
CA MET A 48 20.09 -2.04 31.46
C MET A 48 19.24 -3.08 32.23
N GLY A 49 19.85 -4.14 32.75
CA GLY A 49 19.19 -5.13 33.62
C GLY A 49 18.43 -6.24 32.88
N LEU A 50 18.68 -6.44 31.58
CA LEU A 50 18.04 -7.51 30.80
C LEU A 50 18.92 -8.78 30.76
N PRO A 51 18.33 -10.00 30.76
CA PRO A 51 19.11 -11.24 30.71
C PRO A 51 19.88 -11.37 29.39
N ILE A 52 21.19 -11.61 29.44
CA ILE A 52 21.99 -11.92 28.26
C ILE A 52 21.61 -13.33 27.76
N PRO A 53 21.15 -13.50 26.50
CA PRO A 53 20.83 -14.82 25.98
C PRO A 53 22.09 -15.68 25.85
N VAL A 54 22.03 -16.92 26.34
CA VAL A 54 23.04 -17.94 26.04
C VAL A 54 22.91 -18.31 24.56
N PRO A 55 24.02 -18.49 23.80
CA PRO A 55 23.94 -18.87 22.39
C PRO A 55 23.15 -20.17 22.25
N ALA A 56 22.16 -20.19 21.37
CA ALA A 56 21.48 -21.43 21.01
C ALA A 56 22.51 -22.39 20.37
N PRO A 57 22.42 -23.71 20.65
CA PRO A 57 23.24 -24.70 19.96
C PRO A 57 23.01 -24.61 18.45
N ALA A 58 24.05 -24.94 17.67
CA ALA A 58 24.16 -24.72 16.23
C ALA A 58 23.09 -25.39 15.33
N ASP A 59 22.15 -26.15 15.90
CA ASP A 59 21.10 -26.88 15.16
C ASP A 59 19.69 -26.26 15.29
N ALA A 60 19.57 -24.99 15.69
CA ALA A 60 18.27 -24.33 15.90
C ALA A 60 17.75 -23.52 14.69
N ALA A 61 18.31 -23.72 13.49
CA ALA A 61 17.65 -23.27 12.25
C ALA A 61 16.66 -24.35 11.83
N VAL A 62 15.47 -24.37 12.44
CA VAL A 62 14.35 -25.13 11.85
C VAL A 62 13.77 -24.23 10.76
N PRO A 63 13.95 -24.56 9.46
CA PRO A 63 13.27 -23.82 8.39
C PRO A 63 11.78 -23.83 8.67
N ILE A 64 11.04 -22.79 8.26
CA ILE A 64 9.58 -22.79 8.42
C ILE A 64 9.04 -24.11 7.85
N PRO A 65 8.37 -24.96 8.65
CA PRO A 65 7.90 -26.24 8.17
C PRO A 65 7.00 -25.98 6.96
N VAL A 66 7.45 -26.52 5.84
CA VAL A 66 6.74 -26.43 4.56
C VAL A 66 5.56 -27.37 4.67
N ILE A 67 4.42 -26.86 5.12
CA ILE A 67 3.17 -27.62 5.09
C ILE A 67 2.73 -27.67 3.63
N GLN A 68 2.99 -28.80 2.96
CA GLN A 68 2.33 -29.07 1.70
C GLN A 68 0.84 -29.32 2.01
N PRO A 69 -0.08 -28.48 1.49
CA PRO A 69 -1.49 -28.71 1.72
C PRO A 69 -1.88 -30.06 1.11
N THR A 70 -2.75 -30.80 1.81
CA THR A 70 -3.30 -32.05 1.27
C THR A 70 -3.97 -31.75 -0.08
N PRO A 71 -3.69 -32.54 -1.13
CA PRO A 71 -4.31 -32.35 -2.43
C PRO A 71 -5.83 -32.28 -2.30
N LEU A 72 -6.42 -31.25 -2.89
CA LEU A 72 -7.87 -31.03 -2.87
C LEU A 72 -8.56 -32.06 -3.78
N ASP A 73 -9.60 -32.73 -3.27
CA ASP A 73 -10.43 -33.64 -4.06
C ASP A 73 -11.39 -32.84 -4.96
N PRO A 74 -11.28 -32.96 -6.31
CA PRO A 74 -12.15 -32.23 -7.24
C PRO A 74 -13.64 -32.56 -7.08
N ALA A 75 -13.99 -33.79 -6.69
CA ALA A 75 -15.38 -34.20 -6.52
C ALA A 75 -15.99 -33.56 -5.26
N ALA A 76 -15.24 -33.58 -4.14
CA ALA A 76 -15.63 -32.87 -2.93
C ALA A 76 -15.73 -31.36 -3.15
N LEU A 77 -14.78 -30.77 -3.90
CA LEU A 77 -14.82 -29.35 -4.26
C LEU A 77 -16.11 -29.01 -5.02
N ALA A 78 -16.46 -29.78 -6.05
CA ALA A 78 -17.65 -29.51 -6.87
C ALA A 78 -18.96 -29.46 -6.05
N LEU A 79 -19.08 -30.32 -5.03
CA LEU A 79 -20.21 -30.28 -4.10
C LEU A 79 -20.16 -29.03 -3.20
N ASP A 80 -18.97 -28.66 -2.75
CA ASP A 80 -18.75 -27.53 -1.86
C ASP A 80 -18.90 -26.15 -2.55
N LEU A 81 -18.79 -26.05 -3.89
CA LEU A 81 -18.96 -24.78 -4.63
C LEU A 81 -20.33 -24.12 -4.39
N ASN A 82 -21.35 -24.91 -4.04
CA ASN A 82 -22.69 -24.41 -3.70
C ASN A 82 -22.82 -23.98 -2.23
N LYS A 83 -21.82 -24.20 -1.38
CA LYS A 83 -21.81 -23.73 0.01
C LYS A 83 -21.39 -22.26 0.05
N SER A 84 -22.18 -21.44 0.74
CA SER A 84 -21.78 -20.07 1.10
C SER A 84 -21.08 -20.07 2.45
N TYR A 85 -19.99 -19.33 2.55
CA TYR A 85 -19.20 -19.11 3.77
C TYR A 85 -19.43 -17.72 4.37
N GLU A 86 -20.43 -16.98 3.89
CA GLU A 86 -20.79 -15.69 4.48
C GLU A 86 -21.12 -15.83 5.97
N GLY A 87 -20.51 -14.96 6.79
CA GLY A 87 -20.66 -15.00 8.24
C GLY A 87 -19.79 -16.05 8.95
N GLU A 88 -19.00 -16.86 8.23
CA GLU A 88 -18.07 -17.81 8.84
C GLU A 88 -16.71 -17.17 9.18
N ILE A 89 -16.31 -16.08 8.51
CA ILE A 89 -15.09 -15.34 8.82
C ILE A 89 -15.38 -14.30 9.91
N PRO A 90 -14.79 -14.41 11.11
CA PRO A 90 -14.97 -13.42 12.15
C PRO A 90 -14.33 -12.08 11.72
N PRO A 91 -14.90 -10.94 12.12
CA PRO A 91 -14.28 -9.65 11.87
C PRO A 91 -12.90 -9.58 12.55
N PRO A 92 -11.98 -8.74 12.04
CA PRO A 92 -10.67 -8.59 12.64
C PRO A 92 -10.81 -8.15 14.10
N THR A 93 -10.00 -8.77 14.98
CA THR A 93 -9.93 -8.36 16.38
C THR A 93 -9.27 -7.00 16.47
N ARG A 94 -10.04 -5.97 16.82
CA ARG A 94 -9.51 -4.63 17.04
C ARG A 94 -8.97 -4.49 18.47
N PRO A 95 -7.89 -3.71 18.69
CA PRO A 95 -7.43 -3.38 20.03
C PRO A 95 -8.52 -2.77 20.90
N LYS A 96 -8.37 -2.90 22.22
CA LYS A 96 -9.26 -2.21 23.15
C LYS A 96 -9.08 -0.70 23.02
N ARG A 97 -10.19 0.03 23.11
CA ARG A 97 -10.19 1.48 23.20
C ARG A 97 -9.23 1.95 24.31
N GLN A 98 -8.37 2.88 23.96
CA GLN A 98 -7.48 3.54 24.91
C GLN A 98 -8.27 4.35 25.94
N THR A 99 -7.75 4.42 27.18
CA THR A 99 -8.34 5.23 28.24
C THR A 99 -8.58 6.66 27.75
N ARG A 100 -9.76 7.21 28.04
CA ARG A 100 -10.06 8.60 27.71
C ARG A 100 -9.39 9.52 28.73
N TRP A 101 -8.74 10.57 28.22
CA TRP A 101 -7.99 11.53 29.03
C TRP A 101 -8.56 12.91 28.77
N GLN A 102 -8.90 13.64 29.83
CA GLN A 102 -9.41 15.00 29.72
C GLN A 102 -8.37 15.98 30.25
N GLN A 103 -7.89 16.88 29.40
CA GLN A 103 -7.00 17.95 29.80
C GLN A 103 -7.79 19.26 30.00
N PRO A 104 -7.55 20.00 31.10
CA PRO A 104 -8.12 21.32 31.27
C PRO A 104 -7.74 22.23 30.09
N ALA A 105 -8.67 23.10 29.68
CA ALA A 105 -8.48 24.02 28.55
C ALA A 105 -7.26 24.94 28.70
N ALA A 106 -6.83 25.21 29.94
CA ALA A 106 -5.64 26.00 30.22
C ALA A 106 -4.33 25.34 29.76
N ASN A 107 -4.30 24.00 29.64
CA ASN A 107 -3.08 23.23 29.40
C ASN A 107 -3.28 22.19 28.26
N PRO A 108 -3.49 22.63 27.01
CA PRO A 108 -3.67 21.69 25.90
C PRO A 108 -2.38 20.92 25.60
N ILE A 109 -2.50 19.63 25.32
CA ILE A 109 -1.39 18.80 24.85
C ILE A 109 -1.28 18.99 23.34
N MET A 110 -0.18 19.59 22.87
CA MET A 110 0.03 19.86 21.44
C MET A 110 1.14 19.00 20.80
N ARG A 111 1.87 18.24 21.61
CA ARG A 111 3.01 17.43 21.17
C ARG A 111 2.83 16.00 21.64
N LEU A 112 3.15 15.05 20.76
CA LEU A 112 3.05 13.62 21.04
C LEU A 112 3.83 13.23 22.31
N GLN A 113 5.02 13.81 22.52
CA GLN A 113 5.85 13.54 23.70
C GLN A 113 5.22 13.93 25.05
N HIS A 114 4.16 14.75 25.04
CA HIS A 114 3.45 15.17 26.25
C HIS A 114 2.15 14.39 26.44
N THR A 115 1.83 13.45 25.55
CA THR A 115 0.65 12.59 25.68
C THR A 115 0.86 11.56 26.80
N PRO A 116 -0.23 11.09 27.44
CA PRO A 116 -0.15 10.06 28.47
C PRO A 116 0.53 8.80 27.94
N LYS A 117 1.27 8.10 28.81
CA LYS A 117 1.94 6.85 28.44
C LYS A 117 0.92 5.84 27.89
N GLY A 118 1.20 5.29 26.71
CA GLY A 118 0.32 4.32 26.02
C GLY A 118 -0.82 4.95 25.22
N TRP A 119 -0.93 6.28 25.17
CA TRP A 119 -1.83 6.98 24.26
C TRP A 119 -1.31 6.90 22.82
N ASN A 120 -2.23 6.78 21.87
CA ASN A 120 -1.95 6.77 20.43
C ASN A 120 -2.91 7.73 19.71
N ASP A 121 -2.44 8.35 18.64
CA ASP A 121 -3.24 9.22 17.79
C ASP A 121 -3.91 8.47 16.63
N GLN A 122 -3.59 7.20 16.42
CA GLN A 122 -4.11 6.41 15.30
C GLN A 122 -5.50 5.79 15.56
N GLU A 123 -5.95 5.76 16.80
CA GLU A 123 -7.27 5.23 17.21
C GLU A 123 -7.56 3.83 16.64
N PRO A 124 -6.65 2.84 16.84
CA PRO A 124 -6.70 1.53 16.19
C PRO A 124 -7.90 0.67 16.62
N ASP A 125 -8.63 1.08 17.67
CA ASP A 125 -9.87 0.44 18.11
C ASP A 125 -11.05 0.68 17.17
N LEU A 126 -10.98 1.70 16.32
CA LEU A 126 -12.06 2.06 15.40
C LEU A 126 -11.96 1.30 14.07
N ASP A 127 -13.10 1.19 13.40
CA ASP A 127 -13.14 0.74 12.02
C ASP A 127 -12.77 1.90 11.08
N PRO A 128 -11.75 1.73 10.20
CA PRO A 128 -11.41 2.71 9.18
C PRO A 128 -12.56 3.08 8.24
N ASP A 129 -13.57 2.20 8.09
CA ASP A 129 -14.75 2.50 7.27
C ASP A 129 -15.92 3.09 8.06
N ASP A 130 -15.87 3.08 9.40
CA ASP A 130 -16.85 3.76 10.25
C ASP A 130 -16.48 5.23 10.41
N LEU A 131 -16.77 6.02 9.37
CA LEU A 131 -16.51 7.46 9.36
C LEU A 131 -17.22 8.18 10.51
N ASP A 132 -18.42 7.73 10.89
CA ASP A 132 -19.19 8.38 11.95
C ASP A 132 -18.49 8.22 13.30
N ALA A 133 -18.00 7.01 13.63
CA ALA A 133 -17.21 6.77 14.83
C ALA A 133 -15.88 7.52 14.82
N GLN A 134 -15.21 7.61 13.68
CA GLN A 134 -13.96 8.38 13.53
C GLN A 134 -14.19 9.89 13.70
N ILE A 135 -15.22 10.45 13.07
CA ILE A 135 -15.62 11.86 13.22
C ILE A 135 -15.96 12.15 14.68
N ALA A 136 -16.71 11.26 15.33
CA ALA A 136 -17.05 11.38 16.75
C ALA A 136 -15.79 11.36 17.63
N ARG A 137 -14.82 10.47 17.34
CA ARG A 137 -13.54 10.41 18.08
C ARG A 137 -12.70 11.67 17.87
N CYS A 138 -12.61 12.21 16.66
CA CYS A 138 -11.92 13.47 16.41
C CYS A 138 -12.53 14.61 17.24
N ARG A 139 -13.86 14.76 17.24
CA ARG A 139 -14.57 15.76 18.04
C ARG A 139 -14.31 15.57 19.54
N GLU A 140 -14.30 14.32 20.02
CA GLU A 140 -13.98 13.98 21.40
C GLU A 140 -12.56 14.45 21.77
N ARG A 141 -11.54 14.13 20.95
CA ARG A 141 -10.14 14.50 21.22
C ARG A 141 -9.90 16.00 21.21
N ILE A 142 -10.57 16.70 20.30
CA ILE A 142 -10.59 18.17 20.28
C ILE A 142 -11.17 18.70 21.60
N SER A 143 -12.30 18.16 22.06
CA SER A 143 -12.91 18.57 23.33
C SER A 143 -12.07 18.22 24.56
N ASP A 144 -11.29 17.15 24.48
CA ASP A 144 -10.40 16.69 25.54
C ASP A 144 -9.09 17.52 25.63
N ASN A 145 -8.88 18.49 24.73
CA ASN A 145 -7.67 19.31 24.60
C ASN A 145 -6.39 18.50 24.37
N ILE A 146 -6.48 17.41 23.61
CA ILE A 146 -5.33 16.55 23.28
C ILE A 146 -5.11 16.53 21.77
N MET A 147 -3.92 16.93 21.35
CA MET A 147 -3.47 16.98 19.95
C MET A 147 -4.48 17.69 19.03
N THR A 148 -5.07 18.79 19.51
CA THR A 148 -6.26 19.42 18.90
C THR A 148 -6.06 19.74 17.42
N ARG A 149 -4.93 20.34 17.03
CA ARG A 149 -4.61 20.64 15.62
C ARG A 149 -4.55 19.40 14.73
N THR A 150 -4.02 18.29 15.25
CA THR A 150 -3.96 17.02 14.50
C THR A 150 -5.36 16.49 14.24
N PHE A 151 -6.22 16.47 15.27
CA PHE A 151 -7.60 15.99 15.14
C PHE A 151 -8.50 16.97 14.39
N GLU A 152 -8.24 18.27 14.41
CA GLU A 152 -8.91 19.26 13.56
C GLU A 152 -8.60 19.03 12.08
N SER A 153 -7.34 18.74 11.73
CA SER A 153 -7.00 18.40 10.35
C SER A 153 -7.68 17.11 9.90
N ARG A 154 -7.57 16.04 10.71
CA ARG A 154 -8.23 14.76 10.42
C ARG A 154 -9.75 14.90 10.32
N LEU A 155 -10.38 15.70 11.19
CA LEU A 155 -11.82 15.97 11.12
C LEU A 155 -12.21 16.62 9.80
N ARG A 156 -11.44 17.59 9.29
CA ARG A 156 -11.72 18.21 7.99
C ARG A 156 -11.66 17.20 6.85
N GLU A 157 -10.64 16.34 6.84
CA GLU A 157 -10.48 15.28 5.85
C GLU A 157 -11.65 14.28 5.89
N LEU A 158 -12.00 13.77 7.08
CA LEU A 158 -13.12 12.84 7.26
C LEU A 158 -14.47 13.45 6.86
N LEU A 159 -14.71 14.74 7.14
CA LEU A 159 -15.94 15.41 6.71
C LEU A 159 -16.00 15.60 5.19
N GLN A 160 -14.87 15.86 4.54
CA GLN A 160 -14.79 15.92 3.08
C GLN A 160 -15.04 14.55 2.47
N GLU A 161 -14.46 13.50 3.05
CA GLU A 161 -14.69 12.12 2.64
C GLU A 161 -16.15 11.71 2.83
N GLN A 162 -16.76 12.02 3.97
CA GLN A 162 -18.18 11.75 4.24
C GLN A 162 -19.09 12.37 3.16
N LYS A 163 -18.80 13.61 2.73
CA LYS A 163 -19.52 14.26 1.64
C LYS A 163 -19.32 13.55 0.29
N SER A 164 -18.10 13.12 0.00
CA SER A 164 -17.76 12.37 -1.22
C SER A 164 -18.47 11.01 -1.27
N ARG A 165 -18.40 10.23 -0.16
CA ARG A 165 -19.09 8.94 -0.02
C ARG A 165 -20.60 9.11 -0.21
N ALA A 166 -21.21 10.11 0.43
CA ALA A 166 -22.64 10.38 0.28
C ALA A 166 -23.06 10.69 -1.17
N ALA A 167 -22.23 11.45 -1.91
CA ALA A 167 -22.48 11.74 -3.32
C ALA A 167 -22.44 10.47 -4.20
N MET A 168 -21.43 9.61 -4.00
CA MET A 168 -21.33 8.33 -4.71
C MET A 168 -22.47 7.36 -4.35
N MET A 169 -22.81 7.26 -3.07
CA MET A 169 -23.92 6.41 -2.62
C MET A 169 -25.25 6.84 -3.24
N ALA A 170 -25.48 8.14 -3.45
CA ALA A 170 -26.70 8.65 -4.08
C ALA A 170 -26.85 8.26 -5.56
N LEU A 171 -25.77 7.84 -6.24
CA LEU A 171 -25.79 7.36 -7.63
C LEU A 171 -26.20 5.88 -7.73
N GLN A 172 -26.25 5.14 -6.62
CA GLN A 172 -26.53 3.71 -6.60
C GLN A 172 -27.88 3.41 -5.91
N PRO A 173 -28.45 2.21 -6.09
CA PRO A 173 -29.64 1.78 -5.37
C PRO A 173 -29.49 1.90 -3.84
N ALA A 174 -30.59 2.23 -3.16
CA ALA A 174 -30.60 2.31 -1.71
C ALA A 174 -30.32 0.94 -1.06
N GLY A 175 -29.63 0.95 0.08
CA GLY A 175 -29.33 -0.26 0.86
C GLY A 175 -27.99 -0.92 0.56
N LEU A 176 -27.21 -0.41 -0.41
CA LEU A 176 -25.85 -0.89 -0.64
C LEU A 176 -24.87 -0.37 0.41
N SER A 177 -23.93 -1.24 0.81
CA SER A 177 -22.82 -0.86 1.69
C SER A 177 -21.79 0.01 0.97
N TRP A 178 -21.01 0.80 1.71
CA TRP A 178 -19.94 1.64 1.13
C TRP A 178 -18.93 0.84 0.29
N PRO A 179 -18.38 -0.31 0.75
CA PRO A 179 -17.48 -1.12 -0.07
C PRO A 179 -18.10 -1.57 -1.40
N VAL A 180 -19.39 -1.91 -1.41
CA VAL A 180 -20.10 -2.28 -2.66
C VAL A 180 -20.20 -1.08 -3.61
N VAL A 181 -20.50 0.11 -3.11
CA VAL A 181 -20.56 1.33 -3.94
C VAL A 181 -19.19 1.66 -4.52
N GLN A 182 -18.13 1.58 -3.71
CA GLN A 182 -16.75 1.76 -4.16
C GLN A 182 -16.36 0.72 -5.22
N ARG A 183 -16.77 -0.54 -5.03
CA ARG A 183 -16.52 -1.61 -6.00
C ARG A 183 -17.29 -1.42 -7.30
N LEU A 184 -18.53 -0.94 -7.24
CA LEU A 184 -19.32 -0.64 -8.44
C LEU A 184 -18.70 0.49 -9.27
N ASP A 185 -18.11 1.50 -8.62
CA ASP A 185 -17.38 2.57 -9.30
C ASP A 185 -16.13 2.05 -10.02
N THR A 186 -15.33 1.22 -9.35
CA THR A 186 -14.12 0.62 -9.95
C THR A 186 -14.45 -0.36 -11.07
N LEU A 187 -15.51 -1.17 -10.93
CA LEU A 187 -16.00 -2.06 -11.98
C LEU A 187 -16.54 -1.30 -13.19
N GLN A 188 -17.17 -0.12 -12.99
CA GLN A 188 -17.62 0.73 -14.09
C GLN A 188 -16.42 1.23 -14.92
N GLY A 189 -15.37 1.75 -14.27
CA GLY A 189 -14.15 2.14 -14.98
C GLY A 189 -13.47 0.97 -15.69
N THR A 190 -13.49 -0.21 -15.08
CA THR A 190 -12.97 -1.44 -15.68
C THR A 190 -13.76 -1.84 -16.93
N LEU A 191 -15.09 -1.77 -16.88
CA LEU A 191 -15.97 -2.09 -18.01
C LEU A 191 -15.67 -1.19 -19.21
N GLU A 192 -15.52 0.12 -18.98
CA GLU A 192 -15.18 1.10 -20.00
C GLU A 192 -13.80 0.82 -20.63
N TRP A 193 -12.81 0.48 -19.79
CA TRP A 193 -11.47 0.11 -20.26
C TRP A 193 -11.48 -1.15 -21.13
N LEU A 194 -12.19 -2.21 -20.70
CA LEU A 194 -12.33 -3.46 -21.44
C LEU A 194 -13.00 -3.24 -22.80
N GLN A 195 -14.10 -2.47 -22.83
CA GLN A 195 -14.82 -2.16 -24.07
C GLN A 195 -13.94 -1.38 -25.05
N LYS A 196 -13.14 -0.42 -24.56
CA LYS A 196 -12.17 0.31 -25.38
C LYS A 196 -11.06 -0.60 -25.93
N GLY A 197 -10.64 -1.60 -25.14
CA GLY A 197 -9.69 -2.64 -25.52
C GLY A 197 -10.27 -3.77 -26.37
N ASN A 198 -11.50 -3.60 -26.90
CA ASN A 198 -12.20 -4.60 -27.72
C ASN A 198 -12.38 -5.96 -27.01
N ASP A 199 -12.43 -5.94 -25.67
CA ASP A 199 -12.57 -7.10 -24.80
C ASP A 199 -11.63 -8.27 -25.14
N GLU A 200 -10.34 -7.98 -25.40
CA GLU A 200 -9.30 -8.96 -25.78
C GLU A 200 -9.28 -10.21 -24.87
N TYR A 201 -9.68 -10.07 -23.60
CA TYR A 201 -9.62 -11.11 -22.58
C TYR A 201 -10.99 -11.72 -22.23
N GLU A 202 -12.07 -11.38 -22.94
CA GLU A 202 -13.44 -11.89 -22.74
C GLU A 202 -14.03 -11.61 -21.33
N LEU A 203 -13.75 -10.43 -20.76
CA LEU A 203 -14.10 -10.08 -19.39
C LEU A 203 -15.34 -9.18 -19.26
N VAL A 204 -15.82 -8.55 -20.34
CA VAL A 204 -16.98 -7.64 -20.29
C VAL A 204 -18.21 -8.32 -19.68
N ALA A 205 -18.47 -9.58 -20.06
CA ALA A 205 -19.61 -10.34 -19.52
C ALA A 205 -19.49 -10.59 -18.01
N ASN A 206 -18.27 -10.90 -17.52
CA ASN A 206 -18.01 -11.07 -16.08
C ASN A 206 -18.30 -9.78 -15.32
N VAL A 207 -17.66 -8.68 -15.73
CA VAL A 207 -17.78 -7.38 -15.04
C VAL A 207 -19.24 -6.90 -15.03
N THR A 208 -19.93 -7.02 -16.17
CA THR A 208 -21.34 -6.63 -16.28
C THR A 208 -22.23 -7.39 -15.30
N ASN A 209 -22.06 -8.71 -15.22
CA ASN A 209 -22.92 -9.55 -14.37
C ASN A 209 -22.56 -9.46 -12.88
N ILE A 210 -21.29 -9.22 -12.54
CA ILE A 210 -20.86 -8.91 -11.17
C ILE A 210 -21.51 -7.61 -10.69
N MET A 211 -21.48 -6.55 -11.51
CA MET A 211 -22.14 -5.29 -11.19
C MET A 211 -23.65 -5.47 -11.00
N ALA A 212 -24.29 -6.28 -11.86
CA ALA A 212 -25.70 -6.61 -11.72
C ALA A 212 -26.00 -7.36 -10.41
N ALA A 213 -25.18 -8.35 -10.05
CA ALA A 213 -25.34 -9.12 -8.82
C ALA A 213 -25.22 -8.25 -7.55
N TYR A 214 -24.26 -7.31 -7.51
CA TYR A 214 -24.16 -6.35 -6.42
C TYR A 214 -25.38 -5.42 -6.33
N ARG A 215 -25.80 -4.84 -7.47
CA ARG A 215 -26.97 -3.93 -7.51
C ARG A 215 -28.27 -4.64 -7.13
N ALA A 216 -28.39 -5.92 -7.45
CA ALA A 216 -29.52 -6.77 -7.07
C ALA A 216 -29.47 -7.27 -5.62
N GLY A 217 -28.35 -7.04 -4.89
CA GLY A 217 -28.13 -7.57 -3.55
C GLY A 217 -27.91 -9.09 -3.50
N GLN A 218 -27.64 -9.72 -4.65
CA GLN A 218 -27.29 -11.14 -4.76
C GLN A 218 -25.83 -11.39 -4.35
N LEU A 219 -24.98 -10.39 -4.50
CA LEU A 219 -23.60 -10.39 -4.03
C LEU A 219 -23.42 -9.30 -2.97
N ARG A 220 -22.60 -9.60 -1.95
CA ARG A 220 -22.23 -8.68 -0.88
C ARG A 220 -20.70 -8.63 -0.77
N TRP A 221 -20.19 -7.48 -0.35
CA TRP A 221 -18.76 -7.37 -0.05
C TRP A 221 -18.45 -7.99 1.31
N ASN A 222 -17.71 -9.10 1.32
CA ASN A 222 -17.28 -9.79 2.52
C ASN A 222 -15.76 -9.97 2.47
N PRO A 223 -14.99 -9.16 3.23
CA PRO A 223 -13.53 -9.26 3.23
C PRO A 223 -13.06 -10.70 3.50
N GLY A 224 -12.17 -11.21 2.63
CA GLY A 224 -11.63 -12.56 2.71
C GLY A 224 -12.46 -13.65 2.01
N LEU A 225 -13.60 -13.30 1.41
CA LEU A 225 -14.37 -14.22 0.55
C LEU A 225 -14.30 -13.78 -0.92
N VAL A 226 -14.26 -14.76 -1.80
CA VAL A 226 -14.28 -14.59 -3.25
C VAL A 226 -15.47 -15.28 -3.90
N THR A 227 -15.80 -14.85 -5.12
CA THR A 227 -16.61 -15.63 -6.06
C THR A 227 -15.87 -15.79 -7.38
N TYR A 228 -15.95 -16.98 -7.98
CA TYR A 228 -15.38 -17.26 -9.30
C TYR A 228 -16.42 -17.01 -10.38
N TRP A 229 -15.98 -16.44 -11.50
CA TRP A 229 -16.83 -16.17 -12.65
C TRP A 229 -16.12 -16.57 -13.94
N SER A 230 -16.89 -17.07 -14.91
CA SER A 230 -16.39 -17.26 -16.28
C SER A 230 -17.43 -16.88 -17.32
N ARG A 231 -17.04 -16.01 -18.27
CA ARG A 231 -17.88 -15.53 -19.39
C ARG A 231 -19.29 -15.10 -18.95
N GLY A 232 -19.37 -14.41 -17.81
CA GLY A 232 -20.60 -13.88 -17.22
C GLY A 232 -21.32 -14.83 -16.26
N ALA A 233 -20.92 -16.10 -16.14
CA ALA A 233 -21.53 -17.04 -15.21
C ALA A 233 -20.79 -17.08 -13.87
N GLN A 234 -21.53 -16.95 -12.76
CA GLN A 234 -21.00 -17.21 -11.42
C GLN A 234 -20.84 -18.71 -11.21
N LEU A 235 -19.67 -19.13 -10.74
CA LEU A 235 -19.28 -20.55 -10.63
C LEU A 235 -19.37 -21.09 -9.19
N CYS A 236 -19.44 -20.21 -8.19
CA CYS A 236 -19.53 -20.61 -6.79
C CYS A 236 -20.23 -19.56 -5.92
N ASN A 237 -20.73 -19.98 -4.76
CA ASN A 237 -21.13 -19.07 -3.70
C ASN A 237 -19.90 -18.46 -2.98
N PRO A 238 -20.04 -17.34 -2.24
CA PRO A 238 -18.92 -16.68 -1.57
C PRO A 238 -18.16 -17.63 -0.66
N ARG A 239 -16.83 -17.72 -0.85
CA ARG A 239 -15.97 -18.71 -0.19
C ARG A 239 -14.53 -18.21 0.01
N PRO A 240 -13.75 -18.73 0.97
CA PRO A 240 -12.34 -18.36 1.13
C PRO A 240 -11.53 -18.70 -0.11
N PHE A 241 -10.63 -17.81 -0.52
CA PHE A 241 -9.74 -18.07 -1.65
C PHE A 241 -8.66 -19.10 -1.30
N ARG A 242 -8.43 -20.05 -2.21
CA ARG A 242 -7.27 -20.95 -2.16
C ARG A 242 -6.67 -21.13 -3.56
N TRP A 243 -5.34 -21.18 -3.63
CA TRP A 243 -4.64 -21.30 -4.91
C TRP A 243 -4.84 -22.66 -5.61
N ASP A 244 -4.91 -23.75 -4.85
CA ASP A 244 -5.19 -25.08 -5.38
C ASP A 244 -6.61 -25.18 -5.97
N GLU A 245 -7.58 -24.62 -5.27
CA GLU A 245 -8.95 -24.49 -5.74
C GLU A 245 -9.06 -23.63 -7.01
N PHE A 246 -8.44 -22.45 -7.01
CA PHE A 246 -8.38 -21.58 -8.18
C PHE A 246 -7.79 -22.31 -9.39
N LYS A 247 -6.69 -23.06 -9.22
CA LYS A 247 -6.07 -23.86 -10.30
C LYS A 247 -7.05 -24.87 -10.89
N ILE A 248 -7.78 -25.62 -10.04
CA ILE A 248 -8.75 -26.63 -10.48
C ILE A 248 -9.92 -25.98 -11.24
N ILE A 249 -10.55 -24.95 -10.67
CA ILE A 249 -11.70 -24.27 -11.29
C ILE A 249 -11.25 -23.59 -12.58
N ASN A 250 -10.13 -22.86 -12.58
CA ASN A 250 -9.65 -22.17 -13.77
C ASN A 250 -9.42 -23.15 -14.95
N ALA A 251 -8.80 -24.30 -14.69
CA ALA A 251 -8.57 -25.32 -15.71
C ALA A 251 -9.87 -25.88 -16.32
N GLN A 252 -10.91 -26.09 -15.51
CA GLN A 252 -12.21 -26.60 -15.98
C GLN A 252 -12.92 -25.66 -16.96
N TYR A 253 -12.66 -24.35 -16.87
CA TYR A 253 -13.35 -23.32 -17.66
C TYR A 253 -12.47 -22.66 -18.72
N ALA A 254 -11.33 -23.30 -19.07
CA ALA A 254 -10.33 -22.74 -19.97
C ALA A 254 -9.94 -21.31 -19.56
N GLY A 255 -9.71 -21.12 -18.26
CA GLY A 255 -9.60 -19.80 -17.62
C GLY A 255 -8.30 -19.04 -17.87
N HIS A 256 -7.59 -19.33 -18.96
CA HIS A 256 -6.52 -18.46 -19.47
C HIS A 256 -7.09 -17.20 -20.15
N THR A 257 -8.39 -17.23 -20.51
CA THR A 257 -9.23 -16.10 -20.91
C THR A 257 -10.62 -16.19 -20.25
N GLY A 258 -11.34 -15.07 -20.17
CA GLY A 258 -12.74 -15.03 -19.75
C GLY A 258 -13.01 -15.43 -18.30
N PHE A 259 -11.99 -15.46 -17.43
CA PHE A 259 -12.08 -15.87 -16.03
C PHE A 259 -11.88 -14.68 -15.09
N TRP A 260 -12.63 -14.66 -13.98
CA TRP A 260 -12.58 -13.59 -12.99
C TRP A 260 -12.71 -14.12 -11.56
N VAL A 261 -11.91 -13.56 -10.66
CA VAL A 261 -12.00 -13.77 -9.21
C VAL A 261 -12.46 -12.47 -8.55
N GLU A 262 -13.71 -12.42 -8.11
CA GLU A 262 -14.28 -11.23 -7.47
C GLU A 262 -14.06 -11.30 -5.96
N GLY A 263 -13.56 -10.21 -5.35
CA GLY A 263 -13.37 -10.10 -3.89
C GLY A 263 -11.97 -10.48 -3.38
N LEU A 264 -11.03 -10.79 -4.27
CA LEU A 264 -9.67 -11.17 -3.89
C LEU A 264 -8.86 -9.98 -3.34
N ASP A 265 -9.03 -8.83 -3.98
CA ASP A 265 -8.43 -7.56 -3.58
C ASP A 265 -9.48 -6.60 -3.01
N GLY A 266 -9.07 -5.43 -2.53
CA GLY A 266 -9.97 -4.43 -1.96
C GLY A 266 -11.05 -3.93 -2.94
N PRO A 267 -12.11 -3.27 -2.43
CA PRO A 267 -13.20 -2.76 -3.26
C PRO A 267 -12.77 -1.56 -4.13
N GLY A 268 -11.73 -0.86 -3.70
CA GLY A 268 -11.12 0.28 -4.41
C GLY A 268 -9.93 -0.12 -5.27
N PRO A 269 -9.32 0.84 -5.98
CA PRO A 269 -8.06 0.58 -6.66
C PRO A 269 -6.95 0.28 -5.65
N GLY A 270 -6.11 -0.69 -5.97
CA GLY A 270 -4.86 -0.94 -5.26
C GLY A 270 -3.80 0.12 -5.61
N ALA A 271 -2.69 0.17 -4.89
CA ALA A 271 -1.58 1.08 -5.14
C ALA A 271 -0.46 0.41 -5.94
N GLN A 272 0.12 1.15 -6.88
CA GLN A 272 1.33 0.77 -7.60
C GLN A 272 2.26 1.97 -7.78
N ARG A 273 3.58 1.75 -7.75
CA ARG A 273 4.58 2.82 -7.84
C ARG A 273 4.28 3.95 -6.87
N ALA A 274 4.04 3.62 -5.60
CA ALA A 274 3.71 4.61 -4.58
C ALA A 274 4.89 5.55 -4.26
N GLU A 275 6.08 5.26 -4.80
CA GLU A 275 7.28 6.08 -4.67
C GLU A 275 7.25 7.30 -5.61
N TRP A 276 7.17 8.50 -5.01
CA TRP A 276 7.43 9.77 -5.67
C TRP A 276 8.84 10.25 -5.31
N VAL A 277 9.74 10.38 -6.29
CA VAL A 277 11.03 11.05 -6.08
C VAL A 277 10.85 12.55 -6.36
N ALA A 278 10.84 13.37 -5.30
CA ALA A 278 10.73 14.82 -5.45
C ALA A 278 12.09 15.39 -5.87
N THR A 279 12.17 15.97 -7.07
CA THR A 279 13.34 16.77 -7.51
C THR A 279 13.20 18.23 -7.07
N PRO A 280 14.34 18.88 -6.78
CA PRO A 280 14.93 19.70 -7.82
C PRO A 280 16.42 19.36 -7.97
N TYR A 281 16.78 18.52 -8.94
CA TYR A 281 18.17 18.43 -9.39
C TYR A 281 18.25 18.11 -10.89
N PRO A 282 19.08 18.81 -11.67
CA PRO A 282 19.32 18.47 -13.08
C PRO A 282 20.33 17.33 -13.15
N GLY A 283 19.85 16.09 -13.17
CA GLY A 283 20.69 14.89 -13.30
C GLY A 283 19.84 13.62 -13.39
N LYS A 284 20.35 12.58 -14.07
CA LYS A 284 19.66 11.28 -14.18
C LYS A 284 19.47 10.68 -12.78
N TRP A 285 18.21 10.44 -12.45
CA TRP A 285 17.67 9.69 -11.31
C TRP A 285 18.38 8.34 -11.11
N GLN A 286 18.59 7.93 -9.85
CA GLN A 286 18.60 6.52 -9.42
C GLN A 286 18.79 6.39 -7.90
N CYS A 287 17.69 6.32 -7.15
CA CYS A 287 17.68 5.64 -5.86
C CYS A 287 16.52 4.64 -5.92
N THR A 288 16.78 3.48 -6.51
CA THR A 288 15.86 2.35 -6.57
C THR A 288 16.61 1.16 -5.99
N THR A 289 16.12 0.62 -4.88
CA THR A 289 16.61 -0.66 -4.36
C THR A 289 16.10 -1.75 -5.29
N PHE A 290 16.97 -2.69 -5.65
CA PHE A 290 16.64 -3.79 -6.54
C PHE A 290 16.82 -5.13 -5.84
N MET A 291 16.02 -6.10 -6.26
CA MET A 291 16.17 -7.50 -5.87
C MET A 291 15.93 -8.43 -7.06
N ASN A 292 16.60 -9.57 -7.05
CA ASN A 292 16.37 -10.61 -8.04
C ASN A 292 15.30 -11.57 -7.51
N ILE A 293 14.24 -11.76 -8.29
CA ILE A 293 13.20 -12.75 -8.00
C ILE A 293 13.10 -13.65 -9.22
N SER A 294 13.11 -14.96 -8.97
CA SER A 294 12.84 -15.96 -9.99
C SER A 294 11.33 -16.14 -10.14
N ILE A 295 10.85 -16.13 -11.37
CA ILE A 295 9.45 -16.30 -11.73
C ILE A 295 9.31 -17.43 -12.74
N GLN A 296 8.27 -18.25 -12.59
CA GLN A 296 7.96 -19.35 -13.50
C GLN A 296 6.48 -19.41 -13.85
N LEU A 297 6.16 -20.16 -14.92
CA LEU A 297 4.77 -20.47 -15.25
C LEU A 297 4.24 -21.44 -14.19
N PRO A 298 2.98 -21.28 -13.75
CA PRO A 298 2.38 -22.24 -12.83
C PRO A 298 2.42 -23.64 -13.41
N GLU A 299 2.65 -24.67 -12.59
CA GLU A 299 2.66 -26.07 -13.04
C GLU A 299 1.40 -26.46 -13.82
N SER A 300 0.25 -25.90 -13.47
CA SER A 300 -1.03 -26.08 -14.18
C SER A 300 -1.02 -25.59 -15.64
N THR A 301 0.02 -24.85 -16.04
CA THR A 301 0.24 -24.34 -17.41
C THR A 301 1.10 -25.31 -18.23
N ILE A 302 1.96 -26.10 -17.57
CA ILE A 302 2.88 -27.06 -18.22
C ILE A 302 2.22 -28.44 -18.27
N VAL A 303 1.00 -28.49 -18.80
CA VAL A 303 0.23 -29.73 -18.98
C VAL A 303 -0.29 -29.84 -20.41
N PRO A 304 -0.42 -31.05 -20.97
CA PRO A 304 -0.91 -31.22 -22.34
C PRO A 304 -2.26 -30.54 -22.57
N THR A 305 -2.30 -29.52 -23.42
CA THR A 305 -3.50 -28.71 -23.68
C THR A 305 -3.56 -28.32 -25.15
N GLY A 306 -4.63 -28.70 -25.86
CA GLY A 306 -4.74 -28.46 -27.29
C GLY A 306 -3.53 -29.00 -28.06
N ALA A 307 -2.85 -28.11 -28.80
CA ALA A 307 -1.64 -28.41 -29.57
C ALA A 307 -0.36 -28.49 -28.74
N PHE A 308 -0.33 -27.90 -27.54
CA PHE A 308 0.83 -27.93 -26.66
C PHE A 308 0.99 -29.31 -26.02
N LYS A 309 2.14 -29.96 -26.23
CA LYS A 309 2.46 -31.32 -25.77
C LYS A 309 3.83 -31.34 -25.07
N PRO A 310 3.92 -30.92 -23.80
CA PRO A 310 5.18 -30.88 -23.07
C PRO A 310 5.78 -32.29 -22.96
N ALA A 311 7.11 -32.37 -22.90
CA ALA A 311 7.79 -33.65 -22.73
C ALA A 311 7.38 -34.31 -21.39
N PRO A 312 7.35 -35.65 -21.29
CA PRO A 312 7.06 -36.33 -20.04
C PRO A 312 7.99 -35.84 -18.92
N GLY A 313 7.41 -35.31 -17.84
CA GLY A 313 8.16 -34.77 -16.70
C GLY A 313 8.77 -33.37 -16.91
N GLN A 314 8.45 -32.68 -18.02
CA GLN A 314 8.86 -31.29 -18.21
C GLN A 314 8.25 -30.40 -17.12
N THR A 315 9.10 -29.62 -16.46
CA THR A 315 8.73 -28.59 -15.49
C THR A 315 8.94 -27.20 -16.07
N SER A 316 8.36 -26.18 -15.44
CA SER A 316 8.59 -24.81 -15.90
C SER A 316 10.05 -24.41 -15.71
N MET A 317 10.67 -23.86 -16.76
CA MET A 317 11.95 -23.18 -16.68
C MET A 317 11.72 -21.74 -16.17
N PRO A 318 12.27 -21.37 -15.01
CA PRO A 318 12.11 -20.04 -14.43
C PRO A 318 13.02 -19.01 -15.11
N ASN A 319 12.61 -17.75 -15.05
CA ASN A 319 13.46 -16.60 -15.36
C ASN A 319 13.80 -15.86 -14.06
N SER A 320 15.07 -15.51 -13.85
CA SER A 320 15.48 -14.59 -12.78
C SER A 320 15.43 -13.16 -13.30
N LEU A 321 14.56 -12.33 -12.73
CA LEU A 321 14.34 -10.96 -13.17
C LEU A 321 14.72 -9.98 -12.05
N VAL A 322 15.18 -8.80 -12.47
CA VAL A 322 15.45 -7.68 -11.56
C VAL A 322 14.15 -6.91 -11.31
N PHE A 323 13.77 -6.80 -10.05
CA PHE A 323 12.62 -6.05 -9.54
C PHE A 323 13.07 -4.84 -8.74
N VAL A 324 12.32 -3.75 -8.84
CA VAL A 324 12.35 -2.62 -7.91
C VAL A 324 11.65 -3.07 -6.62
N ASP A 325 12.27 -2.80 -5.48
CA ASP A 325 11.62 -2.97 -4.17
C ASP A 325 10.69 -1.79 -3.91
N ASP A 326 9.45 -1.90 -4.39
CA ASP A 326 8.39 -0.91 -4.16
C ASP A 326 7.59 -1.33 -2.93
N THR A 327 7.88 -0.70 -1.80
CA THR A 327 7.21 -1.00 -0.53
C THR A 327 5.72 -0.68 -0.53
N GLY A 328 5.25 0.17 -1.46
CA GLY A 328 3.83 0.52 -1.60
C GLY A 328 3.11 -0.15 -2.77
N ALA A 329 3.75 -1.08 -3.48
CA ALA A 329 3.08 -1.91 -4.48
C ALA A 329 2.23 -3.00 -3.82
N ASP A 330 0.92 -2.99 -4.09
CA ASP A 330 -0.01 -4.00 -3.57
C ASP A 330 0.11 -5.34 -4.29
N ILE A 331 0.52 -5.33 -5.56
CA ILE A 331 0.63 -6.53 -6.41
C ILE A 331 1.98 -6.52 -7.15
N MET A 332 2.57 -7.70 -7.37
CA MET A 332 3.77 -7.83 -8.21
C MET A 332 3.45 -7.40 -9.65
N GLN A 333 4.41 -6.79 -10.35
CA GLN A 333 4.25 -6.37 -11.74
C GLN A 333 5.43 -6.82 -12.60
N ILE A 334 5.13 -7.39 -13.77
CA ILE A 334 6.09 -7.68 -14.84
C ILE A 334 5.61 -7.06 -16.17
N ASN A 335 6.46 -7.08 -17.19
CA ASN A 335 6.08 -6.65 -18.53
C ASN A 335 5.49 -7.82 -19.34
N LYS A 336 4.65 -7.52 -20.34
CA LYS A 336 4.10 -8.51 -21.27
C LYS A 336 5.21 -9.22 -22.05
N SER A 337 6.31 -8.51 -22.36
CA SER A 337 7.54 -9.11 -22.89
C SER A 337 8.16 -10.17 -21.98
N ASP A 338 8.25 -9.91 -20.66
CA ASP A 338 8.79 -10.88 -19.69
C ASP A 338 7.99 -12.18 -19.69
N MET A 339 6.65 -12.07 -19.73
CA MET A 339 5.75 -13.23 -19.83
C MET A 339 5.95 -13.97 -21.17
N ARG A 340 6.08 -13.24 -22.28
CA ARG A 340 6.32 -13.83 -23.61
C ARG A 340 7.63 -14.61 -23.66
N ASP A 341 8.69 -14.06 -23.08
CA ASP A 341 9.99 -14.71 -23.00
C ASP A 341 9.91 -15.98 -22.14
N LEU A 342 9.20 -15.91 -21.02
CA LEU A 342 8.97 -17.07 -20.17
C LEU A 342 8.18 -18.17 -20.90
N MET A 343 7.14 -17.82 -21.66
CA MET A 343 6.40 -18.77 -22.50
C MET A 343 7.28 -19.39 -23.58
N SER A 344 8.06 -18.56 -24.29
CA SER A 344 8.97 -19.02 -25.35
C SER A 344 10.06 -19.95 -24.81
N ASN A 345 10.56 -19.70 -23.61
CA ASN A 345 11.53 -20.58 -22.96
C ASN A 345 10.90 -21.94 -22.63
N ASN A 346 9.58 -21.99 -22.39
CA ASN A 346 8.85 -23.17 -21.96
C ASN A 346 8.12 -23.91 -23.09
N ARG A 347 8.57 -23.74 -24.34
CA ARG A 347 8.01 -24.44 -25.51
C ARG A 347 8.09 -25.96 -25.36
N ASP A 348 7.15 -26.63 -26.03
CA ASP A 348 7.20 -28.07 -26.19
C ASP A 348 8.26 -28.50 -27.22
N PRO A 349 8.55 -29.81 -27.36
CA PRO A 349 9.52 -30.30 -28.35
C PRO A 349 9.20 -29.97 -29.81
N ASN A 350 7.96 -29.58 -30.12
CA ASN A 350 7.52 -29.17 -31.46
C ASN A 350 7.60 -27.64 -31.66
N GLY A 351 8.08 -26.90 -30.66
CA GLY A 351 8.19 -25.44 -30.69
C GLY A 351 6.87 -24.71 -30.43
N ILE A 352 5.86 -25.39 -29.88
CA ILE A 352 4.57 -24.78 -29.51
C ILE A 352 4.69 -24.16 -28.12
N ASP A 353 4.26 -22.91 -27.99
CA ASP A 353 4.21 -22.20 -26.71
C ASP A 353 3.15 -22.82 -25.78
N PRO A 354 3.38 -22.83 -24.45
CA PRO A 354 2.34 -23.19 -23.49
C PRO A 354 1.14 -22.24 -23.58
N PRO A 355 -0.04 -22.61 -23.05
CA PRO A 355 -1.14 -21.65 -22.90
C PRO A 355 -0.72 -20.48 -22.01
N PHE A 356 -1.41 -19.34 -22.12
CA PHE A 356 -1.18 -18.23 -21.19
C PHE A 356 -1.43 -18.67 -19.74
N PRO A 357 -0.69 -18.12 -18.76
CA PRO A 357 -0.92 -18.40 -17.35
C PRO A 357 -2.38 -18.09 -16.94
N PRO A 358 -2.95 -18.82 -15.96
CA PRO A 358 -4.32 -18.61 -15.48
C PRO A 358 -4.66 -17.14 -15.25
N LEU A 359 -5.77 -16.70 -15.83
CA LEU A 359 -6.30 -15.35 -15.66
C LEU A 359 -7.02 -15.23 -14.33
N ILE A 360 -6.72 -14.18 -13.57
CA ILE A 360 -7.42 -13.82 -12.33
C ILE A 360 -8.48 -12.76 -12.62
N GLY A 361 -8.20 -11.82 -13.53
CA GLY A 361 -9.12 -10.77 -13.94
C GLY A 361 -8.37 -9.50 -14.33
N THR A 362 -9.00 -8.35 -14.11
CA THR A 362 -8.35 -7.04 -14.22
C THR A 362 -8.41 -6.29 -12.91
N LEU A 363 -7.38 -5.51 -12.64
CA LEU A 363 -7.31 -4.70 -11.44
C LEU A 363 -7.02 -3.23 -11.78
N PRO A 364 -7.82 -2.27 -11.29
CA PRO A 364 -7.50 -0.85 -11.37
C PRO A 364 -6.49 -0.49 -10.28
N MET A 365 -5.40 0.14 -10.66
CA MET A 365 -4.32 0.57 -9.78
C MET A 365 -4.21 2.09 -9.79
N LEU A 366 -4.07 2.68 -8.60
CA LEU A 366 -3.73 4.07 -8.39
C LEU A 366 -2.20 4.24 -8.44
N MET A 367 -1.76 5.05 -9.40
CA MET A 367 -0.35 5.39 -9.59
C MET A 367 0.02 6.62 -8.76
N ALA A 368 1.32 6.83 -8.44
CA ALA A 368 1.76 8.00 -7.65
C ALA A 368 1.42 9.38 -8.25
N ASN A 369 1.20 9.47 -9.57
CA ASN A 369 0.76 10.70 -10.21
C ASN A 369 -0.76 10.96 -10.06
N GLY A 370 -1.48 10.10 -9.34
CA GLY A 370 -2.93 10.15 -9.16
C GLY A 370 -3.73 9.54 -10.31
N ALA A 371 -3.09 9.00 -11.34
CA ALA A 371 -3.78 8.31 -12.43
C ALA A 371 -4.27 6.93 -11.98
N SER A 372 -5.44 6.53 -12.46
CA SER A 372 -5.94 5.16 -12.34
C SER A 372 -5.63 4.41 -13.64
N GLU A 373 -4.83 3.35 -13.56
CA GLU A 373 -4.47 2.47 -14.67
C GLU A 373 -5.07 1.08 -14.47
N HIS A 374 -5.39 0.38 -15.56
CA HIS A 374 -5.97 -0.98 -15.49
C HIS A 374 -4.96 -1.99 -15.99
N PHE A 375 -4.81 -3.09 -15.26
CA PHE A 375 -3.87 -4.15 -15.57
C PHE A 375 -4.57 -5.49 -15.65
N ILE A 376 -4.09 -6.34 -16.55
CA ILE A 376 -4.42 -7.77 -16.54
C ILE A 376 -3.65 -8.43 -15.41
N CYS A 377 -4.36 -9.17 -14.56
CA CYS A 377 -3.76 -9.90 -13.44
C CYS A 377 -3.81 -11.40 -13.73
N ARG A 378 -2.65 -12.07 -13.62
CA ARG A 378 -2.48 -13.51 -13.85
C ARG A 378 -1.76 -14.16 -12.69
N GLN A 379 -1.92 -15.47 -12.57
CA GLN A 379 -1.13 -16.27 -11.64
C GLN A 379 0.26 -16.55 -12.22
N PHE A 380 1.28 -16.34 -11.40
CA PHE A 380 2.62 -16.91 -11.59
C PHE A 380 3.10 -17.53 -10.29
N GLU A 381 4.24 -18.22 -10.35
CA GLU A 381 4.89 -18.73 -9.16
C GLU A 381 6.29 -18.14 -9.03
N VAL A 382 6.68 -17.81 -7.79
CA VAL A 382 7.92 -17.08 -7.51
C VAL A 382 8.77 -17.72 -6.42
N ASN A 383 10.07 -17.48 -6.54
CA ASN A 383 11.10 -17.91 -5.60
C ASN A 383 12.30 -16.95 -5.65
N MET A 384 13.25 -17.10 -4.74
CA MET A 384 14.54 -16.39 -4.77
C MET A 384 15.66 -17.41 -4.90
N TYR A 385 16.66 -17.09 -5.72
CA TYR A 385 17.81 -17.97 -5.93
C TYR A 385 19.01 -17.46 -5.13
N ASP A 386 19.56 -18.31 -4.29
CA ASP A 386 20.80 -18.09 -3.56
C ASP A 386 21.99 -18.30 -4.49
N LEU A 387 22.67 -17.22 -4.86
CA LEU A 387 23.88 -17.31 -5.68
C LEU A 387 25.07 -17.91 -4.92
N VAL A 388 25.08 -17.85 -3.59
CA VAL A 388 26.17 -18.38 -2.76
C VAL A 388 26.03 -19.89 -2.63
N ASN A 389 24.83 -20.35 -2.26
CA ASN A 389 24.56 -21.78 -2.04
C ASN A 389 24.12 -22.51 -3.33
N GLN A 390 23.84 -21.78 -4.41
CA GLN A 390 23.36 -22.30 -5.69
C GLN A 390 22.06 -23.11 -5.58
N GLU A 391 21.12 -22.61 -4.79
CA GLU A 391 19.83 -23.24 -4.58
C GLU A 391 18.70 -22.21 -4.44
N PHE A 392 17.46 -22.65 -4.59
CA PHE A 392 16.32 -21.79 -4.29
C PHE A 392 16.11 -21.68 -2.77
N PHE A 393 15.76 -20.48 -2.30
CA PHE A 393 15.49 -20.18 -0.89
C PHE A 393 14.36 -21.03 -0.31
N SER A 394 13.43 -21.51 -1.15
CA SER A 394 12.38 -22.41 -0.74
C SER A 394 12.30 -23.62 -1.66
N PRO A 395 12.06 -24.83 -1.12
CA PRO A 395 11.79 -26.01 -1.94
C PRO A 395 10.43 -25.93 -2.64
N LEU A 396 9.57 -24.98 -2.27
CA LEU A 396 8.30 -24.71 -2.96
C LEU A 396 8.34 -23.40 -3.73
N TRP A 397 7.70 -23.41 -4.88
CA TRP A 397 7.35 -22.21 -5.62
C TRP A 397 6.06 -21.61 -5.07
N HIS A 398 6.03 -20.29 -4.91
CA HIS A 398 4.92 -19.60 -4.25
C HIS A 398 3.99 -18.96 -5.29
N PRO A 399 2.71 -19.34 -5.36
CA PRO A 399 1.76 -18.70 -6.25
C PRO A 399 1.47 -17.27 -5.80
N VAL A 400 1.50 -16.34 -6.74
CA VAL A 400 1.26 -14.90 -6.52
C VAL A 400 0.40 -14.31 -7.64
N GLN A 401 -0.31 -13.23 -7.29
CA GLN A 401 -0.94 -12.35 -8.27
C GLN A 401 0.15 -11.51 -8.96
N VAL A 402 0.12 -11.44 -10.29
CA VAL A 402 1.04 -10.60 -11.08
C VAL A 402 0.29 -9.78 -12.09
N LEU A 403 0.47 -8.46 -12.02
CA LEU A 403 0.03 -7.52 -13.03
C LEU A 403 0.95 -7.59 -14.26
N VAL A 404 0.34 -7.69 -15.43
CA VAL A 404 1.04 -7.68 -16.71
C VAL A 404 0.91 -6.29 -17.33
N TYR A 405 2.00 -5.51 -17.30
CA TYR A 405 2.08 -4.23 -17.99
C TYR A 405 2.26 -4.44 -19.49
N ASP A 406 1.38 -3.86 -20.31
CA ASP A 406 1.44 -4.01 -21.77
C ASP A 406 2.49 -3.07 -22.39
N ASP A 407 3.66 -3.64 -22.65
CA ASP A 407 4.78 -2.99 -23.32
C ASP A 407 4.84 -3.30 -24.84
N THR A 408 3.74 -3.73 -25.46
CA THR A 408 3.71 -4.06 -26.89
C THR A 408 4.05 -2.84 -27.77
N PHE A 409 3.57 -1.66 -27.39
CA PHE A 409 3.79 -0.40 -28.13
C PHE A 409 4.43 0.69 -27.26
N THR A 410 4.87 0.34 -26.05
CA THR A 410 5.51 1.24 -25.10
C THR A 410 6.85 0.67 -24.65
N LYS A 411 7.63 1.44 -23.88
CA LYS A 411 8.85 0.89 -23.30
C LYS A 411 8.49 0.02 -22.09
N ALA A 412 9.22 -1.08 -21.93
CA ALA A 412 9.20 -1.87 -20.70
C ALA A 412 9.43 -0.97 -19.48
N GLN A 413 8.66 -1.24 -18.43
CA GLN A 413 8.71 -0.51 -17.17
C GLN A 413 9.51 -1.31 -16.13
N GLY A 414 9.96 -0.63 -15.07
CA GLY A 414 10.60 -1.31 -13.95
C GLY A 414 9.64 -2.33 -13.31
N ARG A 415 10.08 -3.57 -13.12
CA ARG A 415 9.24 -4.61 -12.50
C ARG A 415 9.07 -4.30 -11.00
N LEU A 416 7.90 -4.57 -10.44
CA LEU A 416 7.60 -4.29 -9.03
C LEU A 416 7.50 -5.60 -8.27
N ASN A 417 8.24 -5.75 -7.17
CA ASN A 417 8.28 -6.99 -6.41
C ASN A 417 6.94 -7.33 -5.73
N GLY A 418 6.10 -6.33 -5.50
CA GLY A 418 4.87 -6.47 -4.75
C GLY A 418 5.12 -6.92 -3.31
N PRO A 419 4.11 -7.46 -2.62
CA PRO A 419 4.21 -7.75 -1.20
C PRO A 419 4.87 -9.10 -0.87
N TRP A 420 5.12 -9.96 -1.86
CA TRP A 420 5.56 -11.34 -1.66
C TRP A 420 6.78 -11.48 -0.73
N PRO A 421 7.90 -10.75 -0.91
CA PRO A 421 9.05 -10.88 -0.02
C PRO A 421 8.70 -10.61 1.44
N ARG A 422 7.83 -9.62 1.70
CA ARG A 422 7.38 -9.23 3.05
C ARG A 422 6.36 -10.18 3.66
N HIS A 423 5.62 -10.91 2.84
CA HIS A 423 4.65 -11.91 3.30
C HIS A 423 5.29 -13.26 3.64
N ARG A 424 6.46 -13.56 3.06
CA ARG A 424 7.04 -14.92 3.12
C ARG A 424 8.40 -15.01 3.77
N LEU A 425 9.21 -13.96 3.66
CA LEU A 425 10.62 -13.97 4.07
C LEU A 425 10.82 -13.03 5.26
N TYR A 426 11.73 -13.41 6.13
CA TYR A 426 12.32 -12.47 7.07
C TYR A 426 13.30 -11.56 6.33
N SER A 427 13.36 -10.30 6.75
CA SER A 427 14.29 -9.32 6.21
C SER A 427 15.12 -8.69 7.32
N ALA A 428 16.37 -8.32 7.01
CA ALA A 428 17.24 -7.56 7.89
C ALA A 428 18.18 -6.64 7.10
N SER A 429 18.77 -5.65 7.76
CA SER A 429 19.71 -4.70 7.16
C SER A 429 20.91 -4.51 8.08
N ALA A 430 22.10 -4.26 7.50
CA ALA A 430 23.29 -3.88 8.25
C ALA A 430 23.62 -2.40 8.04
N PRO A 431 24.06 -1.65 9.07
CA PRO A 431 24.52 -0.26 8.91
C PRO A 431 25.95 -0.22 8.37
N ASP A 432 26.23 -0.98 7.30
CA ASP A 432 27.57 -1.19 6.74
C ASP A 432 27.87 -0.29 5.53
N GLY A 433 26.92 0.56 5.13
CA GLY A 433 26.99 1.47 4.00
C GLY A 433 26.61 0.84 2.65
N THR A 434 26.27 -0.45 2.60
CA THR A 434 25.95 -1.15 1.34
C THR A 434 24.53 -0.92 0.85
N SER A 435 23.63 -0.49 1.72
CA SER A 435 22.18 -0.39 1.46
C SER A 435 21.52 -1.73 1.09
N TYR A 436 22.17 -2.86 1.40
CA TYR A 436 21.59 -4.18 1.18
C TYR A 436 20.52 -4.51 2.22
N THR A 437 19.43 -5.07 1.70
CA THR A 437 18.45 -5.79 2.51
C THR A 437 18.69 -7.28 2.33
N TYR A 438 18.92 -7.96 3.43
CA TYR A 438 19.13 -9.40 3.51
C TYR A 438 17.78 -10.08 3.71
N PHE A 439 17.49 -11.10 2.92
CA PHE A 439 16.28 -11.91 3.05
C PHE A 439 16.64 -13.34 3.43
N GLY A 440 15.74 -14.01 4.14
CA GLY A 440 15.84 -15.45 4.37
C GLY A 440 14.54 -16.04 4.91
N ASP A 441 14.46 -17.35 4.93
CA ASP A 441 13.30 -18.12 5.39
C ASP A 441 13.38 -18.50 6.89
N VAL A 442 14.48 -18.14 7.55
CA VAL A 442 14.70 -18.29 9.00
C VAL A 442 14.47 -16.97 9.74
N HIS A 443 14.09 -17.06 11.01
CA HIS A 443 13.86 -15.91 11.88
C HIS A 443 15.02 -14.91 11.78
N SER A 444 14.74 -13.60 11.84
CA SER A 444 15.72 -12.54 11.58
C SER A 444 16.98 -12.61 12.46
N SER A 445 16.88 -13.18 13.67
CA SER A 445 18.01 -13.42 14.57
C SER A 445 19.00 -14.50 14.09
N LEU A 446 18.60 -15.31 13.10
CA LEU A 446 19.38 -16.38 12.49
C LEU A 446 19.87 -15.99 11.09
N LEU A 447 19.46 -14.84 10.55
CA LEU A 447 19.97 -14.34 9.28
C LEU A 447 21.45 -14.00 9.42
N SER A 448 22.25 -14.42 8.44
CA SER A 448 23.66 -14.06 8.34
C SER A 448 23.80 -12.62 7.85
N VAL A 449 23.59 -11.67 8.76
CA VAL A 449 23.71 -10.22 8.50
C VAL A 449 25.08 -9.76 8.98
N PRO A 450 25.83 -8.96 8.19
CA PRO A 450 27.11 -8.44 8.63
C PRO A 450 27.01 -7.67 9.95
N TYR A 451 27.83 -8.04 10.92
CA TYR A 451 27.98 -7.27 12.15
C TYR A 451 28.80 -6.00 11.88
N VAL A 452 28.28 -4.85 12.29
CA VAL A 452 28.96 -3.56 12.20
C VAL A 452 29.11 -3.00 13.61
N GLY A 453 30.35 -2.84 14.07
CA GLY A 453 30.63 -2.31 15.39
C GLY A 453 30.29 -0.82 15.50
N PRO A 454 29.95 -0.29 16.70
CA PRO A 454 29.56 1.12 16.88
C PRO A 454 30.57 2.16 16.36
N ALA A 455 31.87 1.85 16.33
CA ALA A 455 32.89 2.73 15.78
C ALA A 455 32.92 2.76 14.24
N GLN A 456 32.40 1.71 13.58
CA GLN A 456 32.35 1.58 12.12
C GLN A 456 31.10 2.25 11.53
N ILE A 457 30.02 2.38 12.30
CA ILE A 457 28.75 2.98 11.86
C ILE A 457 28.94 4.44 11.43
N PRO A 458 29.56 5.34 12.23
CA PRO A 458 29.75 6.74 11.84
C PRO A 458 30.77 6.90 10.71
N ALA A 459 31.78 6.02 10.64
CA ALA A 459 32.83 6.08 9.62
C ALA A 459 32.36 5.71 8.21
N ARG A 460 31.18 5.08 8.10
CA ARG A 460 30.57 4.64 6.83
C ARG A 460 29.25 5.33 6.49
N LEU A 461 28.79 6.26 7.34
CA LEU A 461 27.79 7.21 6.90
C LEU A 461 28.41 8.01 5.75
N PRO A 462 27.80 8.07 4.56
CA PRO A 462 28.30 8.96 3.54
C PRO A 462 28.25 10.37 4.13
N ASP A 463 29.41 11.02 4.27
CA ASP A 463 29.47 12.48 4.27
C ASP A 463 28.80 12.88 2.96
N LEU A 464 27.50 13.23 2.99
CA LEU A 464 26.83 13.80 1.83
C LEU A 464 27.58 15.09 1.54
N PRO A 465 28.44 15.16 0.50
CA PRO A 465 29.17 16.37 0.26
C PRO A 465 28.12 17.39 -0.15
N LEU A 466 27.92 18.42 0.67
CA LEU A 466 27.20 19.61 0.23
C LEU A 466 27.98 20.16 -0.96
N HIS A 467 27.53 19.85 -2.18
CA HIS A 467 28.10 20.45 -3.37
C HIS A 467 27.88 21.95 -3.25
N ARG A 468 28.98 22.66 -3.05
CA ARG A 468 29.02 24.12 -3.10
C ARG A 468 28.59 24.49 -4.52
N VAL A 469 27.34 24.93 -4.66
CA VAL A 469 26.84 25.57 -5.88
C VAL A 469 27.90 26.59 -6.28
N PRO A 470 28.42 26.58 -7.53
CA PRO A 470 29.30 27.62 -7.98
C PRO A 470 28.55 28.94 -7.81
N GLY A 471 28.94 29.73 -6.81
CA GLY A 471 28.38 31.05 -6.59
C GLY A 471 28.50 31.80 -7.90
N ALA A 472 27.37 32.27 -8.42
CA ALA A 472 27.35 33.20 -9.53
C ALA A 472 28.42 34.26 -9.26
N LYS A 473 29.38 34.37 -10.18
CA LYS A 473 30.34 35.48 -10.18
C LYS A 473 29.53 36.77 -10.40
N THR A 474 28.97 37.33 -9.34
CA THR A 474 28.71 38.76 -9.29
C THR A 474 30.07 39.42 -9.26
N ALA A 475 30.39 40.15 -10.32
CA ALA A 475 31.56 41.00 -10.41
C ALA A 475 31.52 42.06 -9.31
N GLY A 476 32.02 41.72 -8.12
CA GLY A 476 32.32 42.65 -7.05
C GLY A 476 33.73 43.20 -7.29
N GLY A 477 33.82 44.50 -7.55
CA GLY A 477 35.07 45.20 -7.83
C GLY A 477 36.14 44.97 -6.76
N LYS A 478 37.40 44.95 -7.22
CA LYS A 478 38.58 45.06 -6.37
C LYS A 478 38.44 46.28 -5.45
N ALA A 479 38.47 46.06 -4.14
CA ALA A 479 38.97 47.05 -3.19
C ALA A 479 40.21 46.45 -2.51
N ALA A 480 41.33 47.14 -2.70
CA ALA A 480 42.64 46.81 -2.19
C ALA A 480 42.67 46.81 -0.64
N GLY A 481 43.55 45.99 -0.09
CA GLY A 481 43.68 45.76 1.34
C GLY A 481 44.23 46.95 2.13
N GLY A 482 43.93 46.93 3.43
CA GLY A 482 44.66 47.62 4.47
C GLY A 482 44.65 46.77 5.73
N LYS A 483 45.80 46.21 6.09
CA LYS A 483 46.07 45.76 7.46
C LYS A 483 46.22 47.00 8.33
N ALA A 484 45.47 47.09 9.43
CA ALA A 484 45.85 47.91 10.57
C ALA A 484 45.55 47.14 11.86
N ALA A 485 46.59 46.95 12.65
CA ALA A 485 46.57 46.33 13.97
C ALA A 485 46.31 47.38 15.06
N GLY A 486 45.78 46.91 16.19
CA GLY A 486 46.09 47.44 17.52
C GLY A 486 45.35 48.69 17.99
N GLY A 487 44.57 48.55 19.06
CA GLY A 487 44.14 49.68 19.89
C GLY A 487 42.99 49.37 20.83
N LYS A 488 43.28 49.04 22.10
CA LYS A 488 42.31 49.17 23.20
C LYS A 488 42.09 50.67 23.46
N ALA A 489 40.84 51.10 23.53
CA ALA A 489 40.46 52.34 24.20
C ALA A 489 39.20 52.12 25.05
N ALA A 490 39.27 52.59 26.29
CA ALA A 490 38.25 52.49 27.31
C ALA A 490 37.27 53.68 27.26
N GLY A 491 36.05 53.45 27.78
CA GLY A 491 35.26 54.40 28.57
C GLY A 491 34.84 55.74 27.96
N GLY A 492 33.57 55.85 27.58
CA GLY A 492 32.87 57.13 27.42
C GLY A 492 31.36 56.94 27.50
N LYS A 493 30.72 57.59 28.49
CA LYS A 493 29.26 57.59 28.70
C LYS A 493 28.63 58.81 28.01
N ALA A 494 27.58 58.54 27.23
CA ALA A 494 26.39 59.34 26.88
C ALA A 494 26.51 60.72 26.19
N ALA A 495 25.83 60.87 25.05
CA ALA A 495 24.77 61.88 24.81
C ALA A 495 24.02 61.55 23.49
N GLY A 496 22.72 61.82 23.46
CA GLY A 496 21.77 61.33 22.45
C GLY A 496 21.75 62.07 21.11
N GLY A 497 21.12 61.41 20.14
CA GLY A 497 20.65 61.99 18.89
C GLY A 497 19.49 61.15 18.35
N GLN A 498 18.28 61.71 18.35
CA GLN A 498 17.19 61.26 17.47
C GLN A 498 17.53 61.70 16.05
N VAL A 499 17.43 60.83 15.04
CA VAL A 499 16.61 61.07 13.83
C VAL A 499 16.32 59.78 13.04
N ALA A 500 15.10 59.73 12.50
CA ALA A 500 14.64 59.11 11.25
C ALA A 500 14.56 57.58 11.11
N GLY A 501 13.34 57.07 11.23
CA GLY A 501 12.93 55.79 10.64
C GLY A 501 12.86 55.89 9.12
N GLY A 502 13.61 55.03 8.43
CA GLY A 502 13.49 54.78 7.00
C GLY A 502 12.67 53.53 6.73
N GLN A 503 11.58 53.68 5.99
CA GLN A 503 10.77 52.59 5.44
C GLN A 503 11.61 51.76 4.45
N ALA A 504 11.62 50.44 4.61
CA ALA A 504 12.01 49.52 3.54
C ALA A 504 10.74 48.90 2.94
N ALA A 505 10.52 49.20 1.66
CA ALA A 505 9.41 48.74 0.84
C ALA A 505 9.46 47.22 0.60
N GLY A 506 8.27 46.60 0.59
CA GLY A 506 8.08 45.18 0.27
C GLY A 506 8.34 44.89 -1.21
N GLY A 507 9.09 43.82 -1.47
CA GLY A 507 9.26 43.22 -2.79
C GLY A 507 8.08 42.32 -3.13
N GLN A 508 7.51 42.53 -4.32
CA GLN A 508 6.34 41.88 -4.89
C GLN A 508 6.53 40.38 -5.13
N VAL A 509 5.49 39.61 -4.84
CA VAL A 509 5.26 38.26 -5.36
C VAL A 509 4.39 38.39 -6.61
N ALA A 510 4.90 38.00 -7.78
CA ALA A 510 4.11 37.91 -8.99
C ALA A 510 3.30 36.60 -8.98
N GLY A 511 2.03 36.69 -8.58
CA GLY A 511 1.02 35.68 -8.86
C GLY A 511 0.32 36.00 -10.18
N GLY A 512 0.40 35.08 -11.15
CA GLY A 512 -0.41 35.14 -12.36
C GLY A 512 -1.84 34.69 -12.05
N GLN A 513 -2.83 35.50 -12.43
CA GLN A 513 -4.22 35.08 -12.54
C GLN A 513 -4.75 35.35 -13.94
N ALA A 514 -5.46 34.34 -14.44
CA ALA A 514 -6.14 34.28 -15.71
C ALA A 514 -7.23 35.36 -15.84
N ALA A 515 -7.39 35.85 -17.06
CA ALA A 515 -8.45 36.76 -17.47
C ALA A 515 -9.76 36.00 -17.72
N GLY A 516 -10.85 36.52 -17.15
CA GLY A 516 -12.24 36.16 -17.45
C GLY A 516 -13.10 37.39 -17.12
N GLY A 517 -13.80 37.92 -18.13
CA GLY A 517 -14.16 39.33 -18.20
C GLY A 517 -15.39 39.78 -17.42
N GLN A 518 -15.59 41.11 -17.39
CA GLN A 518 -16.89 41.76 -17.45
C GLN A 518 -16.73 43.23 -17.85
N VAL A 519 -17.70 43.70 -18.63
CA VAL A 519 -17.65 44.92 -19.45
C VAL A 519 -18.42 46.06 -18.77
N ALA A 520 -18.02 47.28 -19.12
CA ALA A 520 -18.82 48.49 -19.32
C ALA A 520 -18.95 49.51 -18.17
N GLY A 521 -18.56 50.75 -18.48
CA GLY A 521 -19.17 51.97 -17.95
C GLY A 521 -18.18 53.13 -17.76
N GLY A 522 -18.14 54.09 -18.69
CA GLY A 522 -17.53 55.41 -18.43
C GLY A 522 -17.03 56.15 -19.68
N GLN A 523 -17.70 57.24 -20.02
CA GLN A 523 -17.59 58.00 -21.28
C GLN A 523 -16.39 58.97 -21.36
N ALA A 524 -15.86 59.07 -22.59
CA ALA A 524 -15.48 60.24 -23.39
C ALA A 524 -14.59 61.38 -22.83
N ALA A 525 -13.45 61.57 -23.50
CA ALA A 525 -12.98 62.78 -24.23
C ALA A 525 -11.51 62.52 -24.61
N GLY A 526 -10.93 62.80 -25.79
CA GLY A 526 -11.26 63.49 -27.04
C GLY A 526 -9.89 63.73 -27.72
N GLY A 527 -9.74 63.57 -29.03
CA GLY A 527 -8.47 63.90 -29.70
C GLY A 527 -8.15 63.16 -31.01
N GLN A 528 -8.63 63.74 -32.11
CA GLN A 528 -8.21 63.70 -33.52
C GLN A 528 -7.13 62.71 -34.06
N VAL A 529 -7.63 61.88 -34.99
CA VAL A 529 -7.16 61.45 -36.33
C VAL A 529 -5.76 61.81 -36.88
N ALA A 530 -5.07 60.76 -37.35
CA ALA A 530 -4.40 60.62 -38.66
C ALA A 530 -4.33 59.10 -38.94
N GLY A 531 -4.80 58.48 -40.02
CA GLY A 531 -4.75 58.84 -41.44
C GLY A 531 -3.73 57.92 -42.12
N GLY A 532 -4.14 56.75 -42.63
CA GLY A 532 -3.25 55.86 -43.37
C GLY A 532 -3.93 54.57 -43.87
N GLN A 533 -3.90 54.34 -45.17
CA GLN A 533 -4.73 53.43 -45.97
C GLN A 533 -4.40 51.93 -45.85
N ALA A 534 -5.40 51.14 -46.27
CA ALA A 534 -5.43 49.69 -46.38
C ALA A 534 -4.73 49.11 -47.63
N ALA A 535 -4.27 47.86 -47.50
CA ALA A 535 -4.30 46.77 -48.49
C ALA A 535 -3.93 45.48 -47.70
N GLY A 536 -4.61 44.34 -47.74
CA GLY A 536 -5.47 43.75 -48.75
C GLY A 536 -4.80 42.44 -49.26
N GLY A 537 -5.35 41.27 -48.92
CA GLY A 537 -5.01 39.97 -49.54
C GLY A 537 -4.87 38.81 -48.54
N LYS A 538 -5.92 37.98 -48.37
CA LYS A 538 -6.08 36.60 -48.92
C LYS A 538 -5.03 35.60 -48.40
N ALA A 539 -5.34 34.65 -47.52
CA ALA A 539 -6.21 33.48 -47.66
C ALA A 539 -5.74 32.44 -48.73
N VAL A 540 -5.15 31.35 -48.19
CA VAL A 540 -5.29 29.91 -48.58
C VAL A 540 -4.50 29.48 -49.84
N PRO A 541 -3.89 28.27 -49.89
CA PRO A 541 -4.17 27.03 -49.14
C PRO A 541 -3.25 26.67 -47.98
#